data_AF-A0A841JN85-F1
#
_entry.id   AF-A0A841JN85-F1
#
_cell.length_a   1.000
_cell.length_b   1.000
_cell.length_c   1.000
_cell.angle_alpha   90.00
_cell.angle_beta   90.00
_cell.angle_gamma   90.00
#
_symmetry.space_group_name_H-M   'P 1'
#
loop_
_entity.id
_entity.type
_entity.pdbx_description
1 polymer ?
#
loop_
_entity_poly.entity_id
_entity_poly.type
_entity_poly.pdbx_seq_one_letter_code
_entity_poly.pdbx_strand_id
1 'polypeptide(L)' 'MFTDKGKGNAGMQKFDILYQKVLSDPHFRQELVLRPEQALKSIGIDPTPEVLQLLKNIETAVTALEEDLQGPAQTVMLT' A
#
# COMPACT_ATOMS: atom_id res chain seq x y z
N MET A 1 -31.40 -20.56 16.80
CA MET A 1 -30.84 -19.83 15.64
C MET A 1 -30.17 -18.58 16.19
N PHE A 2 -28.84 -18.53 16.20
CA PHE A 2 -28.09 -17.30 16.51
C PHE A 2 -26.99 -17.19 15.47
N THR A 3 -27.14 -16.22 14.57
CA THR A 3 -26.15 -15.91 13.53
C THR A 3 -25.08 -15.00 14.12
N ASP A 4 -23.88 -15.54 14.34
CA ASP A 4 -22.66 -14.76 14.51
C ASP A 4 -22.28 -14.14 13.15
N LYS A 5 -22.81 -12.94 12.88
CA LYS A 5 -22.45 -12.09 11.73
C LYS A 5 -21.91 -10.77 12.28
N GLY A 6 -20.61 -10.69 12.54
CA GLY A 6 -20.02 -9.44 13.04
C GLY A 6 -18.58 -9.15 12.64
N LYS A 7 -17.75 -10.16 12.35
CA LYS A 7 -16.30 -9.95 12.18
C LYS A 7 -15.81 -9.71 10.74
N GLY A 8 -16.63 -9.99 9.72
CA GLY A 8 -16.22 -9.84 8.31
C GLY A 8 -16.29 -8.42 7.74
N ASN A 9 -16.95 -7.47 8.40
CA ASN A 9 -17.35 -6.19 7.79
C ASN A 9 -16.39 -5.02 8.12
N ALA A 10 -15.79 -5.03 9.31
CA ALA A 10 -14.91 -3.94 9.76
C ALA A 10 -13.56 -3.91 9.03
N GLY A 11 -13.04 -5.07 8.61
CA GLY A 11 -11.78 -5.18 7.85
C GLY A 11 -11.92 -4.65 6.43
N MET A 12 -13.03 -4.98 5.74
CA MET A 12 -13.33 -4.46 4.40
C MET A 12 -13.43 -2.92 4.41
N GLN A 13 -14.13 -2.34 5.39
CA GLN A 13 -14.29 -0.88 5.47
C GLN A 13 -12.97 -0.13 5.66
N LYS A 14 -12.04 -0.65 6.45
CA LYS A 14 -10.71 -0.02 6.63
C LYS A 14 -9.87 -0.09 5.36
N PHE A 15 -9.93 -1.21 4.65
CA PHE A 15 -9.26 -1.34 3.36
C PHE A 15 -9.84 -0.37 2.33
N ASP A 16 -11.16 -0.25 2.26
CA ASP A 16 -11.83 0.68 1.34
C ASP A 16 -11.43 2.14 1.62
N ILE A 17 -11.35 2.54 2.90
CA ILE A 17 -10.88 3.89 3.28
C ILE A 17 -9.44 4.12 2.84
N LEU A 18 -8.54 3.17 3.13
CA LEU A 18 -7.14 3.26 2.72
C LEU A 18 -7.02 3.36 1.18
N TYR A 19 -7.72 2.50 0.47
CA TYR A 19 -7.71 2.46 -1.00
C TYR A 19 -8.23 3.77 -1.61
N GLN A 20 -9.39 4.26 -1.15
CA GLN A 20 -9.94 5.52 -1.61
C GLN A 20 -9.01 6.70 -1.32
N LYS A 21 -8.38 6.73 -0.14
CA LYS A 21 -7.44 7.78 0.22
C LYS A 21 -6.19 7.75 -0.66
N VAL A 22 -5.63 6.57 -0.90
CA VAL A 22 -4.49 6.37 -1.82
C VAL A 22 -4.83 6.84 -3.24
N LEU A 23 -6.02 6.56 -3.76
CA LEU A 23 -6.38 6.99 -5.12
C LEU A 23 -6.59 8.51 -5.22
N SER A 24 -7.27 9.10 -4.23
CA SER A 24 -7.75 10.48 -4.27
C SER A 24 -6.74 11.53 -3.79
N ASP A 25 -5.75 11.14 -2.98
CA ASP A 25 -4.87 12.08 -2.30
C ASP A 25 -3.37 11.78 -2.56
N PRO A 26 -2.74 12.51 -3.50
CA PRO A 26 -1.31 12.34 -3.81
C PRO A 26 -0.39 12.62 -2.62
N HIS A 27 -0.75 13.54 -1.72
CA HIS A 27 0.04 13.83 -0.54
C HIS A 27 -0.03 12.68 0.46
N PHE A 28 -1.21 12.12 0.65
CA PHE A 28 -1.37 10.91 1.46
C PHE A 28 -0.55 9.74 0.91
N ARG A 29 -0.49 9.54 -0.41
CA ARG A 29 0.38 8.51 -1.01
C ARG A 29 1.85 8.70 -0.64
N GLN A 30 2.35 9.93 -0.75
CA GLN A 30 3.73 10.25 -0.36
C GLN A 30 3.95 10.01 1.13
N GLU A 31 3.00 10.42 1.97
CA GLU A 31 3.07 10.19 3.42
C GLU A 31 3.01 8.70 3.77
N LEU A 32 2.19 7.90 3.06
CA LEU A 32 2.08 6.46 3.28
C LEU A 32 3.40 5.73 3.01
N VAL A 33 4.17 6.19 2.02
CA VAL A 33 5.51 5.65 1.72
C VAL A 33 6.54 6.14 2.73
N LEU A 34 6.58 7.45 3.01
CA LEU A 34 7.63 8.03 3.85
C LEU A 34 7.43 7.81 5.36
N ARG A 35 6.16 7.78 5.80
CA ARG A 35 5.73 7.73 7.20
C ARG A 35 4.44 6.89 7.36
N PRO A 36 4.48 5.57 7.05
CA PRO A 36 3.29 4.72 6.99
C PRO A 36 2.48 4.72 8.29
N GLU A 37 3.13 4.73 9.46
CA GLU A 37 2.43 4.77 10.75
C GLU A 37 1.59 6.05 10.92
N GLN A 38 2.14 7.20 10.54
CA GLN A 38 1.48 8.49 10.66
C GLN A 38 0.31 8.59 9.67
N ALA A 39 0.54 8.14 8.43
CA ALA A 39 -0.49 8.10 7.40
C ALA A 39 -1.67 7.20 7.81
N LEU A 40 -1.42 5.99 8.31
CA LEU A 40 -2.49 5.09 8.73
C LEU A 40 -3.29 5.66 9.91
N LYS A 41 -2.60 6.24 10.91
CA LYS A 41 -3.27 6.91 12.04
C LYS A 41 -4.13 8.09 11.62
N SER A 42 -3.73 8.85 10.59
CA SER A 42 -4.49 10.02 10.13
C SER A 42 -5.86 9.66 9.53
N ILE A 43 -6.06 8.41 9.11
CA ILE A 43 -7.33 7.87 8.62
C ILE A 43 -8.00 6.89 9.60
N GLY A 44 -7.54 6.84 10.86
CA GLY A 44 -8.13 5.99 11.90
C GLY A 44 -7.83 4.49 11.76
N ILE A 45 -6.78 4.13 11.01
CA ILE A 45 -6.28 2.76 10.92
C ILE A 45 -5.12 2.60 11.92
N ASP A 46 -5.21 1.56 12.75
CA ASP A 46 -4.14 1.23 13.69
C ASP A 46 -2.99 0.55 12.94
N PRO A 47 -1.75 1.09 12.97
CA PRO A 47 -0.63 0.53 12.26
C PRO A 47 -0.07 -0.69 13.01
N THR A 48 -0.69 -1.85 12.80
CA THR A 48 -0.16 -3.11 13.35
C THR A 48 1.11 -3.53 12.61
N PRO A 49 2.01 -4.31 13.24
CA PRO A 49 3.22 -4.81 12.60
C PRO A 49 2.95 -5.53 11.27
N GLU A 50 1.83 -6.27 11.18
CA GLU A 50 1.44 -7.01 9.99
C GLU A 50 1.08 -6.07 8.82
N VAL A 51 0.35 -4.98 9.10
CA VAL A 51 -0.01 -3.99 8.08
C VAL A 51 1.22 -3.25 7.59
N LEU A 52 2.10 -2.83 8.49
CA LEU A 52 3.35 -2.16 8.14
C LEU A 52 4.25 -3.06 7.30
N GLN A 53 4.37 -4.34 7.67
CA GLN A 53 5.13 -5.30 6.88
C GLN A 53 4.52 -5.53 5.49
N LEU A 54 3.19 -5.57 5.39
CA LEU A 54 2.51 -5.70 4.10
C LEU A 54 2.77 -4.49 3.19
N LEU A 55 2.72 -3.26 3.72
CA LEU A 55 3.06 -2.05 2.97
C LEU A 55 4.51 -2.08 2.46
N LYS A 56 5.45 -2.49 3.31
CA LYS A 56 6.86 -2.64 2.93
C LYS A 56 7.08 -3.70 1.85
N ASN A 57 6.35 -4.81 1.92
CA ASN A 57 6.44 -5.86 0.90
C ASN A 57 5.89 -5.37 -0.45
N ILE A 58 4.82 -4.57 -0.45
CA ILE A 58 4.28 -3.95 -1.66
C ILE A 58 5.29 -2.98 -2.25
N GLU A 59 5.89 -2.10 -1.45
CA GLU A 59 6.95 -1.19 -1.90
C GLU A 59 8.10 -1.96 -2.56
N THR A 60 8.59 -3.00 -1.89
CA THR A 60 9.68 -3.84 -2.41
C THR A 60 9.33 -4.50 -3.75
N ALA A 61 8.11 -5.01 -3.87
CA ALA A 61 7.64 -5.65 -5.10
C ALA A 61 7.47 -4.64 -6.25
N VAL A 62 6.99 -3.43 -5.96
CA VAL A 62 6.88 -2.36 -6.95
C VAL A 62 8.26 -1.92 -7.42
N THR A 63 9.21 -1.69 -6.51
CA THR A 63 10.59 -1.33 -6.86
C THR A 63 11.25 -2.39 -7.73
N ALA A 64 11.14 -3.68 -7.35
CA ALA A 64 11.70 -4.77 -8.14
C ALA A 64 11.08 -4.85 -9.55
N LEU A 65 9.78 -4.58 -9.67
CA LEU A 65 9.10 -4.53 -10.97
C LEU A 65 9.56 -3.33 -11.80
N GLU A 66 9.77 -2.17 -11.19
CA GLU A 66 10.31 -0.99 -11.88
C GLU A 66 11.73 -1.25 -12.40
N GLU A 67 12.59 -1.88 -11.61
CA GLU A 67 13.94 -2.28 -12.01
C GLU A 67 13.92 -3.25 -13.20
N ASP A 68 13.05 -4.26 -13.16
CA ASP A 68 12.90 -5.25 -14.24
C ASP A 68 12.37 -4.59 -15.53
N LEU A 69 11.38 -3.70 -15.40
CA LEU A 69 10.80 -2.97 -16.53
C LEU A 69 11.76 -1.95 -17.15
N GLN A 70 12.66 -1.35 -16.36
CA GLN A 70 13.66 -0.42 -16.87
C GLN A 70 14.75 -1.14 -17.68
N GLY A 71 15.01 -2.41 -17.37
CA GLY A 71 16.01 -3.25 -18.04
C GLY A 71 17.44 -2.68 -17.96
N PRO A 72 18.49 -3.46 -18.32
CA PRO A 72 19.79 -2.86 -18.57
C PRO A 72 19.63 -1.85 -19.70
N ALA A 73 20.05 -0.59 -19.46
CA ALA A 73 20.07 0.46 -20.46
C ALA A 73 20.46 -0.15 -21.80
N GLN A 74 19.53 -0.12 -22.76
CA GLN A 74 19.72 -0.75 -24.06
C GLN A 74 21.05 -0.25 -24.61
N THR A 75 22.07 -1.12 -24.64
CA THR A 75 23.24 -0.92 -25.46
C THR A 75 22.73 -0.97 -26.88
N VAL A 76 22.31 0.20 -27.37
CA VAL A 76 22.16 0.44 -28.79
C VAL A 76 23.58 0.37 -29.33
N MET A 77 24.02 -0.83 -29.71
CA MET A 77 25.10 -0.95 -30.69
C MET A 77 24.51 -0.44 -32.01
N LEU A 78 24.59 0.87 -32.20
CA LEU A 78 24.53 1.47 -33.52
C LEU A 78 25.82 1.06 -34.24
N THR A 79 25.61 0.13 -35.17
CA THR A 79 26.46 -0.28 -36.31
C THR A 79 27.79 -0.97 -36.01
#